data_AF-A0A8S0G486-F1
#
_entry.id   AF-A0A8S0G486-F1
#
_cell.length_a   1.000
_cell.length_b   1.000
_cell.length_c   1.000
_cell.angle_alpha   90.00
_cell.angle_beta   90.00
_cell.angle_gamma   90.00
#
_symmetry.space_group_name_H-M   'P 1'
#
loop_
_entity.id
_entity.type
_entity.pdbx_description
1 polymer ?
#
loop_
_entity_poly.entity_id
_entity_poly.type
_entity_poly.pdbx_seq_one_letter_code
_entity_poly.pdbx_strand_id
1 'polypeptide(L)'
;MGDAAEGKNIAHQVKKMNMDGVRHIRDRFNVPVSDADIEKLPYITFPEGSEEHTYLHAQRQKLHGYLPSRQPNFTEKLELPSLQDFGALLEEQSKEISTTMFFSSLSFVL
;
A
#
# COMPACT_ATOMS: atom_id res chain seq x y z
N MET A 1 -8.48 -4.35 -29.89
CA MET A 1 -8.97 -4.63 -28.53
C MET A 1 -9.16 -6.13 -28.44
N GLY A 2 -8.39 -6.79 -27.58
CA GLY A 2 -8.43 -8.24 -27.39
C GLY A 2 -9.71 -8.72 -26.71
N ASP A 3 -10.07 -9.99 -26.93
CA ASP A 3 -11.36 -10.55 -26.51
C ASP A 3 -11.52 -10.72 -25.00
N ALA A 4 -10.42 -10.82 -24.24
CA ALA A 4 -10.44 -11.33 -22.88
C ALA A 4 -10.46 -10.29 -21.75
N ALA A 5 -9.84 -9.10 -21.88
CA ALA A 5 -9.68 -8.22 -20.71
C ALA A 5 -9.18 -6.79 -20.98
N GLU A 6 -8.96 -6.36 -22.23
CA GLU A 6 -8.48 -5.00 -22.51
C GLU A 6 -9.63 -3.97 -22.38
N GLY A 7 -10.09 -3.75 -21.14
CA GLY A 7 -11.08 -2.71 -20.81
C GLY A 7 -12.55 -3.14 -20.87
N LYS A 8 -12.86 -4.40 -21.20
CA LYS A 8 -14.22 -4.92 -20.97
C LYS A 8 -14.33 -5.24 -19.49
N ASN A 9 -15.17 -4.49 -18.76
CA ASN A 9 -15.49 -4.71 -17.36
C ASN A 9 -16.37 -5.99 -17.21
N ILE A 10 -15.85 -7.14 -17.67
CA ILE A 10 -16.51 -8.46 -17.57
C ILE A 10 -16.27 -9.00 -16.17
N ALA A 11 -16.62 -8.19 -15.18
CA ALA A 11 -16.59 -8.55 -13.77
C ALA A 11 -17.82 -9.42 -13.47
N HIS A 12 -17.82 -10.67 -13.95
CA HIS A 12 -18.45 -11.82 -13.28
C HIS A 12 -18.40 -13.16 -14.05
N GLN A 13 -18.01 -13.19 -15.34
CA GLN A 13 -18.13 -14.39 -16.18
C GLN A 13 -16.80 -15.08 -16.55
N VAL A 14 -15.66 -14.43 -16.33
CA VAL A 14 -14.34 -15.02 -16.64
C VAL A 14 -13.82 -15.82 -15.44
N LYS A 15 -14.53 -16.87 -15.04
CA LYS A 15 -14.11 -17.77 -13.95
C LYS A 15 -12.89 -18.63 -14.32
N LYS A 16 -12.60 -18.76 -15.61
CA LYS A 16 -11.45 -19.48 -16.15
C LYS A 16 -10.73 -18.57 -17.14
N MET A 17 -9.46 -18.27 -16.86
CA MET A 17 -8.58 -17.60 -17.82
C MET A 17 -8.29 -18.60 -18.95
N ASN A 18 -8.75 -18.31 -20.18
CA ASN A 18 -8.41 -19.14 -21.34
C ASN A 18 -6.95 -18.85 -21.77
N MET A 19 -6.16 -19.90 -22.00
CA MET A 19 -4.76 -19.78 -22.45
C MET A 19 -4.62 -19.08 -23.80
N ASP A 20 -5.65 -19.10 -24.65
CA ASP A 20 -5.64 -18.31 -25.89
C ASP A 20 -5.62 -16.80 -25.61
N GLY A 21 -6.29 -16.36 -24.54
CA GLY A 21 -6.24 -14.97 -24.09
C GLY A 21 -4.86 -14.59 -23.53
N VAL A 22 -4.22 -15.51 -22.81
CA VAL A 22 -2.85 -15.31 -22.28
C VAL A 22 -1.83 -15.22 -23.41
N ARG A 23 -1.91 -16.12 -24.40
CA ARG A 23 -1.09 -16.08 -25.63
C ARG A 23 -1.30 -14.78 -26.40
N HIS A 24 -2.56 -14.36 -26.56
CA HIS A 24 -2.87 -13.08 -27.20
C HIS A 24 -2.20 -11.89 -26.49
N ILE A 25 -2.25 -11.82 -25.15
CA ILE A 25 -1.58 -10.76 -24.38
C ILE A 25 -0.06 -10.83 -24.57
N ARG A 26 0.54 -12.02 -24.47
CA ARG A 26 1.98 -12.18 -24.70
C ARG A 26 2.39 -11.64 -26.06
N ASP A 27 1.72 -12.06 -27.12
CA ASP A 27 2.05 -11.68 -28.50
C ASP A 27 1.80 -10.19 -28.74
N ARG A 28 0.71 -9.65 -28.18
CA ARG A 28 0.31 -8.24 -28.34
C ARG A 28 1.29 -7.26 -27.69
N PHE A 29 1.90 -7.63 -26.57
CA PHE A 29 2.87 -6.80 -25.83
C PHE A 29 4.32 -7.28 -26.01
N ASN A 30 4.56 -8.24 -26.92
CA ASN A 30 5.88 -8.82 -27.21
C ASN A 30 6.60 -9.29 -25.94
N VAL A 31 5.86 -9.92 -25.04
CA VAL A 31 6.36 -10.36 -23.74
C VAL A 31 7.34 -11.53 -23.93
N PRO A 32 8.56 -11.48 -23.36
CA PRO A 32 9.62 -12.46 -23.61
C PRO A 32 9.39 -13.77 -22.84
N VAL A 33 8.36 -14.53 -23.21
CA VAL A 33 8.01 -15.83 -22.62
C VAL A 33 7.80 -16.85 -23.74
N SER A 34 8.41 -18.02 -23.61
CA SER A 34 8.29 -19.09 -24.61
C SER A 34 6.88 -19.70 -24.63
N ASP A 35 6.47 -20.29 -25.77
CA ASP A 35 5.21 -21.07 -25.84
C ASP A 35 5.21 -22.25 -24.85
N ALA A 36 6.37 -22.86 -24.59
CA ALA A 36 6.50 -24.00 -23.69
C ALA A 36 6.32 -23.60 -22.21
N ASP A 37 6.62 -22.35 -21.86
CA ASP A 37 6.55 -21.88 -20.48
C ASP A 37 5.27 -21.10 -20.17
N ILE A 38 4.50 -20.68 -21.19
CA ILE A 38 3.33 -19.83 -20.98
C ILE A 38 2.25 -20.49 -20.10
N GLU A 39 2.11 -21.82 -20.15
CA GLU A 39 1.17 -22.58 -19.32
C GLU A 39 1.52 -22.54 -17.83
N LYS A 40 2.79 -22.27 -17.48
CA LYS A 40 3.25 -22.14 -16.08
C LYS A 40 2.94 -20.77 -15.49
N LEU A 41 2.45 -19.83 -16.30
CA LEU A 41 2.21 -18.43 -15.93
C LEU A 41 3.43 -17.79 -15.23
N PRO A 42 4.61 -17.80 -15.87
CA PRO A 42 5.84 -17.37 -15.23
C PRO A 42 5.85 -15.86 -14.98
N TYR A 43 6.42 -15.46 -13.85
CA TYR A 43 6.81 -14.08 -13.62
C TYR A 43 8.06 -13.74 -14.43
N ILE A 44 8.13 -12.48 -14.88
CA ILE A 44 9.29 -11.94 -15.58
C ILE A 44 10.01 -10.99 -14.64
N THR A 45 11.32 -11.10 -14.61
CA THR A 45 12.21 -10.18 -13.90
C THR A 45 13.25 -9.65 -14.87
N PHE A 46 13.78 -8.47 -14.58
CA PHE A 46 14.91 -7.91 -15.33
C PHE A 46 16.19 -8.22 -14.55
N PRO A 47 17.16 -8.94 -15.15
CA PRO A 47 18.44 -9.22 -14.50
C PRO A 47 19.18 -7.93 -14.13
N GLU A 48 19.95 -7.97 -13.04
CA GLU A 48 20.83 -6.85 -12.70
C GLU A 48 21.82 -6.58 -13.85
N GLY A 49 21.96 -5.31 -14.23
CA GLY A 49 22.81 -4.87 -15.34
C GLY A 49 22.13 -4.88 -16.71
N SER A 50 20.90 -5.38 -16.85
CA SER A 50 20.13 -5.19 -18.08
C SER A 50 19.76 -3.72 -18.29
N GLU A 51 19.48 -3.34 -19.53
CA GLU A 51 19.07 -1.96 -19.85
C GLU A 51 17.75 -1.61 -19.12
N GLU A 52 16.80 -2.55 -19.08
CA GLU A 52 15.50 -2.37 -18.43
C GLU A 52 15.63 -2.21 -16.92
N HIS A 53 16.44 -3.07 -16.26
CA HIS A 53 16.70 -2.96 -14.83
C HIS A 53 17.33 -1.60 -14.50
N THR A 54 18.39 -1.25 -15.24
CA THR A 54 19.12 0.01 -15.04
C THR A 54 18.20 1.21 -15.22
N TYR A 55 17.42 1.25 -16.30
CA TYR A 55 16.49 2.34 -16.57
C TYR A 55 15.39 2.43 -15.50
N LEU A 56 14.75 1.31 -15.17
CA LEU A 56 13.68 1.24 -14.18
C LEU A 56 14.14 1.84 -12.84
N HIS A 57 15.26 1.34 -12.31
CA HIS A 57 15.76 1.79 -11.01
C HIS A 57 16.32 3.21 -11.04
N ALA A 58 17.00 3.62 -12.12
CA ALA A 58 17.51 4.99 -12.25
C ALA A 58 16.40 6.04 -12.24
N GLN A 59 15.28 5.76 -12.93
CA GLN A 59 14.14 6.69 -12.95
C GLN A 59 13.45 6.77 -11.57
N ARG A 60 13.34 5.65 -10.85
CA ARG A 60 12.82 5.64 -9.47
C ARG A 60 13.72 6.44 -8.53
N GLN A 61 15.04 6.29 -8.66
CA GLN A 61 16.00 7.02 -7.84
C GLN A 61 15.95 8.54 -8.07
N LYS A 62 15.80 9.00 -9.32
CA LYS A 62 15.59 10.41 -9.65
C LYS A 62 14.32 10.99 -9.01
N LEU A 63 13.33 10.14 -8.71
CA LEU A 63 12.05 10.49 -8.09
C LEU A 63 11.99 10.11 -6.61
N HIS A 64 13.14 10.11 -5.92
CA HIS A 64 13.26 9.89 -4.47
C HIS A 64 12.89 8.48 -3.97
N GLY A 65 12.99 7.45 -4.83
CA GLY A 65 12.86 6.04 -4.43
C GLY A 65 11.60 5.37 -4.95
N TYR A 66 11.06 4.39 -4.21
CA TYR A 66 9.89 3.60 -4.62
C TYR A 66 8.60 4.06 -3.93
N LEU A 67 7.48 3.94 -4.62
CA LEU A 67 6.13 4.13 -4.08
C LEU A 67 5.18 3.08 -4.69
N PRO A 68 4.19 2.59 -3.92
CA PRO A 68 3.84 3.00 -2.56
C PRO A 68 4.84 2.51 -1.48
N SER A 69 5.04 3.34 -0.46
CA SER A 69 5.85 3.05 0.73
C SER A 69 5.15 3.62 1.96
N ARG A 70 5.26 2.96 3.11
CA ARG A 70 4.64 3.39 4.36
C ARG A 70 5.67 3.34 5.49
N GLN A 71 5.82 4.45 6.20
CA GLN A 71 6.54 4.48 7.48
C GLN A 71 5.55 4.12 8.60
N PRO A 72 5.78 3.04 9.36
CA PRO A 72 4.82 2.57 10.36
C PRO A 72 4.81 3.42 11.64
N ASN A 73 5.94 4.02 11.99
CA ASN A 73 6.14 4.80 13.20
C ASN A 73 6.70 6.19 12.85
N PHE A 74 6.43 7.18 13.69
CA PHE A 74 7.08 8.49 13.62
C PHE A 74 8.47 8.42 14.25
N THR A 75 9.34 9.39 13.92
CA THR A 75 10.74 9.41 14.36
C THR A 75 10.99 10.32 15.56
N GLU A 76 10.12 11.30 15.79
CA GLU A 76 10.25 12.24 16.90
C GLU A 76 9.94 11.56 18.24
N LYS A 77 10.55 12.07 19.32
CA LYS A 77 10.17 11.68 20.68
C LYS A 77 9.26 12.77 21.24
N LEU A 78 8.03 12.40 21.57
CA LEU A 78 7.11 13.30 22.26
C LEU A 78 7.37 13.21 23.76
N GLU A 79 7.59 14.36 24.41
CA GLU A 79 7.56 14.45 25.87
C GLU A 79 6.09 14.56 26.28
N LEU A 80 5.56 13.45 26.82
CA LEU A 80 4.16 13.34 27.21
C LEU A 80 3.98 13.85 28.64
N PRO A 81 2.81 14.46 28.97
CA PRO A 81 2.50 14.78 30.35
C PRO A 81 2.47 13.51 31.19
N SER A 82 2.97 13.65 32.41
CA SER A 82 2.92 12.65 33.46
C SER A 82 1.50 12.51 34.01
N LEU A 83 1.22 11.41 34.71
CA LEU A 83 -0.07 11.24 35.38
C LEU A 83 -0.33 12.33 36.44
N GLN A 84 0.74 12.88 37.02
CA GLN A 84 0.66 13.94 38.03
C GLN A 84 0.15 15.27 37.45
N ASP A 85 0.38 15.54 36.16
CA ASP A 85 -0.13 16.75 35.50
C ASP A 85 -1.67 16.76 35.45
N PHE A 86 -2.29 15.59 35.57
CA PHE A 86 -3.74 15.39 35.66
C PHE A 86 -4.27 15.36 37.11
N GLY A 87 -3.47 15.76 38.11
CA GLY A 87 -3.79 15.58 39.54
C GLY A 87 -5.20 16.03 39.95
N ALA A 88 -5.65 17.21 39.47
CA ALA A 88 -6.98 17.74 39.77
C ALA A 88 -8.15 16.84 39.29
N LEU A 89 -7.91 16.00 38.28
CA LEU A 89 -8.88 15.04 37.74
C LEU A 89 -8.85 13.71 38.48
N LEU A 90 -7.78 13.40 39.21
CA LEU A 90 -7.63 12.13 39.95
C LEU A 90 -8.25 12.19 41.36
N GLU A 91 -8.54 13.39 41.85
CA GLU A 91 -9.21 13.61 43.12
C GLU A 91 -10.74 13.55 43.00
N GLU A 92 -11.41 13.37 44.14
CA GLU A 92 -12.88 13.43 44.21
C GLU A 92 -13.36 14.81 43.78
N GLN A 93 -14.29 14.84 42.84
CA GLN A 93 -14.77 16.09 42.26
C GLN A 93 -15.80 16.73 43.19
N SER A 94 -15.64 18.02 43.47
CA SER A 94 -16.53 18.78 44.35
C SER A 94 -17.97 18.90 43.86
N LYS A 95 -18.22 18.59 42.59
CA LYS A 95 -19.54 18.58 41.95
C LYS A 95 -19.68 17.32 41.12
N GLU A 96 -20.92 16.89 40.93
CA GLU A 96 -21.22 15.87 39.93
C GLU A 96 -20.80 16.36 38.54
N ILE A 97 -19.88 15.65 37.92
CA ILE A 97 -19.45 15.87 36.56
C ILE A 97 -19.71 14.61 35.73
N SER A 98 -19.94 14.80 34.44
CA SER A 98 -20.06 13.70 33.48
C SER A 98 -18.69 13.35 32.91
N THR A 99 -18.56 12.15 32.34
CA THR A 99 -17.33 11.72 31.65
C THR A 99 -16.99 12.59 30.45
N THR A 100 -17.97 13.25 29.83
CA THR A 100 -17.72 14.24 28.76
C THR A 100 -17.06 15.51 29.30
N MET A 101 -17.50 16.02 30.46
CA MET A 101 -16.86 17.16 31.13
C MET A 101 -15.45 16.81 31.60
N PHE A 102 -15.24 15.58 32.09
CA PHE A 102 -13.93 15.05 32.42
C PHE A 102 -13.00 14.99 31.20
N PHE A 103 -13.45 14.43 30.07
CA PHE A 103 -12.67 14.34 28.84
C PHE A 103 -12.29 15.72 28.27
N SER A 104 -13.21 16.70 28.35
CA SER A 104 -12.92 18.09 27.99
C SER A 104 -11.80 18.67 28.86
N SER A 105 -11.88 18.45 30.18
CA SER A 105 -10.85 18.91 31.13
C SER A 105 -9.50 18.22 30.91
N LEU A 106 -9.50 16.92 30.60
CA LEU A 106 -8.31 16.14 30.22
C LEU A 106 -7.61 16.73 28.99
N SER A 107 -8.40 17.16 28.00
CA SER A 107 -7.89 17.73 26.75
C SER A 107 -7.25 19.12 26.91
N PHE A 108 -7.47 19.81 28.05
CA PHE A 108 -6.80 21.08 28.36
C PHE A 108 -5.42 20.90 29.04
N VAL A 109 -5.11 19.68 29.49
CA VAL A 109 -3.81 19.33 30.09
C VAL A 109 -2.84 18.77 29.05
N LEU A 110 -3.38 18.19 27.96
CA LEU A 110 -2.64 17.70 26.78
C LEU A 110 -2.32 18.83 25.81
#